data_AF-A0AAN0MC08-F1
#
_entry.id   AF-A0AAN0MC08-F1
#
_cell.length_a   1.000
_cell.length_b   1.000
_cell.length_c   1.000
_cell.angle_alpha   90.00
_cell.angle_beta   90.00
_cell.angle_gamma   90.00
#
_symmetry.space_group_name_H-M   'P 1'
#
loop_
_entity.id
_entity.type
_entity.pdbx_description
1 polymer ?
#
loop_
_entity_poly.entity_id
_entity_poly.type
_entity_poly.pdbx_seq_one_letter_code
_entity_poly.pdbx_strand_id
1 'polypeptide(L)'
;MIRPHTTPKKRLRETPFWAQNADILEQERGAGYWLWKPHILLETLRSVGPDDIVVYNDIGRYKPGSFEPFPRFPAAAINMTALSPKRFLHGFINDWLVQGHYTKRDCFIGLDADTEEMHLAAQASACPLFYMPSPESFAFLERWLALAQDPHILTDLPDKLGDPLPEFQDHRHDMAISSILLHQTGGHYVDLSKQGGFAAAEDTRRRNRHVPRIQSHAGYLSLMLERALPDDYFMRQSPDLALASHIIRNLTDADAIPVHERVTSRTTLAEEFLQMLRNGQAGISQAHLAAGLTENRIISNKLHGLSKLPDQDTAQFWAAAVEKINEAVQQSTTDKAEVTERTRRDMAEAAFHAAEAMHPDLHEEMMVDFVWSVLNEDGRSAFKAQHRNIKNRNGREAMRKFIATSGHDVILPRENELAGRLKDESDRISALVMDWLAISVRKTS
;
A
#
# COMPACT_ATOMS: atom_id res chain seq x y z
N MET A 1 -1.64 -36.04 3.52
CA MET A 1 -0.92 -36.30 4.79
C MET A 1 -0.09 -35.06 5.10
N ILE A 2 -0.53 -34.19 6.03
CA ILE A 2 0.23 -33.00 6.42
C ILE A 2 1.37 -33.49 7.32
N ARG A 3 2.60 -33.55 6.79
CA ARG A 3 3.77 -33.94 7.58
C ARG A 3 4.10 -32.79 8.55
N PRO A 4 4.08 -33.01 9.87
CA PRO A 4 4.52 -32.00 10.81
C PRO A 4 6.04 -31.91 10.70
N HIS A 5 6.53 -30.78 10.21
CA HIS A 5 7.96 -30.56 10.08
C HIS A 5 8.43 -29.47 11.03
N THR A 6 9.51 -29.79 11.74
CA THR A 6 10.56 -28.86 12.18
C THR A 6 10.60 -27.60 11.30
N THR A 7 10.64 -26.42 11.93
CA THR A 7 10.68 -25.11 11.26
C THR A 7 11.60 -25.14 10.03
N PRO A 8 11.16 -24.62 8.87
CA PRO A 8 11.92 -24.65 7.61
C PRO A 8 13.40 -24.29 7.76
N LYS A 9 13.71 -23.32 8.63
CA LYS A 9 15.07 -22.89 8.96
C LYS A 9 15.99 -24.00 9.47
N LYS A 10 15.49 -24.96 10.26
CA LYS A 10 16.32 -26.08 10.77
C LYS A 10 16.71 -27.05 9.66
N ARG A 11 15.76 -27.40 8.79
CA ARG A 11 16.03 -28.28 7.64
C ARG A 11 16.90 -27.60 6.58
N LEU A 12 16.68 -26.30 6.35
CA LEU A 12 17.46 -25.54 5.38
C LEU A 12 18.92 -25.43 5.80
N ARG A 13 19.22 -25.26 7.09
CA ARG A 13 20.59 -25.17 7.64
C ARG A 13 21.49 -26.37 7.33
N GLU A 14 20.90 -27.53 7.06
CA GLU A 14 21.63 -28.76 6.80
C GLU A 14 21.94 -28.95 5.29
N THR A 15 21.50 -28.01 4.43
CA THR A 15 21.69 -28.12 2.97
C THR A 15 22.94 -27.39 2.48
N PRO A 16 23.55 -27.84 1.36
CA PRO A 16 24.60 -27.09 0.68
C PRO A 16 24.19 -25.67 0.30
N PHE A 17 22.90 -25.47 -0.03
CA PHE A 17 22.35 -24.16 -0.35
C PHE A 17 22.48 -23.17 0.82
N TRP A 18 22.25 -23.62 2.07
CA TRP A 18 22.47 -22.77 3.23
C TRP A 18 23.94 -22.40 3.38
N ALA A 19 24.84 -23.37 3.30
CA ALA A 19 26.27 -23.13 3.44
C ALA A 19 26.81 -22.13 2.40
N GLN A 20 26.31 -22.21 1.16
CA GLN A 20 26.71 -21.31 0.06
C GLN A 20 26.14 -19.89 0.20
N ASN A 21 25.03 -19.72 0.92
CA ASN A 21 24.31 -18.45 1.04
C ASN A 21 24.18 -17.97 2.49
N ALA A 22 25.06 -18.44 3.38
CA ALA A 22 24.98 -18.18 4.82
C ALA A 22 24.98 -16.68 5.12
N ASP A 23 25.80 -15.91 4.41
CA ASP A 23 25.92 -14.46 4.56
C ASP A 23 24.58 -13.72 4.38
N ILE A 24 23.69 -14.26 3.54
CA ILE A 24 22.33 -13.75 3.33
C ILE A 24 21.36 -14.42 4.32
N LEU A 25 21.37 -15.75 4.42
CA LEU A 25 20.37 -16.53 5.16
C LEU A 25 20.45 -16.40 6.68
N GLU A 26 21.58 -15.92 7.21
CA GLU A 26 21.76 -15.61 8.63
C GLU A 26 21.22 -14.25 9.04
N GLN A 27 20.89 -13.39 8.07
CA GLN A 27 20.36 -12.04 8.31
C GLN A 27 18.94 -12.09 8.90
N GLU A 28 18.65 -11.17 9.83
CA GLU A 28 17.37 -11.16 10.55
C GLU A 28 16.18 -10.80 9.65
N ARG A 29 16.37 -9.80 8.78
CA ARG A 29 15.32 -9.30 7.89
C ARG A 29 14.83 -10.42 6.98
N GLY A 30 13.52 -10.67 6.99
CA GLY A 30 12.89 -11.72 6.18
C GLY A 30 13.39 -13.14 6.46
N ALA A 31 14.08 -13.36 7.59
CA ALA A 31 14.83 -14.60 7.87
C ALA A 31 15.80 -14.97 6.73
N GLY A 32 16.55 -13.99 6.26
CA GLY A 32 17.48 -14.12 5.15
C GLY A 32 16.96 -13.52 3.86
N TYR A 33 16.35 -12.32 3.95
CA TYR A 33 15.81 -11.55 2.84
C TYR A 33 14.90 -12.36 1.91
N TRP A 34 14.18 -13.33 2.46
CA TRP A 34 13.29 -14.24 1.74
C TRP A 34 13.97 -15.08 0.64
N LEU A 35 15.32 -15.16 0.59
CA LEU A 35 16.06 -16.03 -0.34
C LEU A 35 15.62 -17.50 -0.26
N TRP A 36 15.22 -17.94 0.94
CA TRP A 36 14.69 -19.28 1.17
C TRP A 36 13.37 -19.56 0.41
N LYS A 37 12.60 -18.54 0.01
CA LYS A 37 11.27 -18.69 -0.60
C LYS A 37 11.34 -19.34 -1.99
N PRO A 38 12.08 -18.78 -2.98
CA PRO A 38 12.23 -19.43 -4.29
C PRO A 38 12.88 -20.82 -4.16
N HIS A 39 13.81 -21.01 -3.22
CA HIS A 39 14.43 -22.31 -2.98
C HIS A 39 13.41 -23.37 -2.52
N ILE A 40 12.62 -23.09 -1.48
CA ILE A 40 11.64 -24.05 -0.97
C ILE A 40 10.55 -24.32 -2.01
N LEU A 41 10.10 -23.29 -2.74
CA LEU A 41 9.14 -23.47 -3.84
C LEU A 41 9.68 -24.43 -4.90
N LEU A 42 10.91 -24.20 -5.37
CA LEU A 42 11.55 -25.01 -6.40
C LEU A 42 11.75 -26.46 -5.94
N GLU A 43 12.28 -26.68 -4.74
CA GLU A 43 12.50 -28.02 -4.19
C GLU A 43 11.17 -28.76 -3.96
N THR A 44 10.13 -28.05 -3.53
CA THR A 44 8.79 -28.64 -3.39
C THR A 44 8.24 -29.02 -4.77
N LEU A 45 8.37 -28.14 -5.76
CA LEU A 45 7.90 -28.39 -7.13
C LEU A 45 8.60 -29.59 -7.78
N ARG A 46 9.91 -29.77 -7.51
CA ARG A 46 10.68 -30.94 -7.96
C ARG A 46 10.26 -32.25 -7.29
N SER A 47 9.62 -32.19 -6.13
CA SER A 47 9.24 -33.36 -5.33
C SER A 47 7.83 -33.89 -5.62
N VAL A 48 7.03 -33.16 -6.39
CA VAL A 48 5.63 -33.50 -6.69
C VAL A 48 5.47 -34.01 -8.12
N GLY A 49 4.38 -34.72 -8.40
CA GLY A 49 4.06 -35.25 -9.73
C GLY A 49 3.63 -34.17 -10.72
N PRO A 50 3.59 -34.49 -12.04
CA PRO A 50 3.34 -33.51 -13.11
C PRO A 50 1.95 -32.84 -13.07
N ASP A 51 1.00 -33.42 -12.34
CA ASP A 51 -0.37 -32.92 -12.17
C ASP A 51 -0.63 -32.38 -10.76
N ASP A 52 0.39 -32.37 -9.90
CA ASP A 52 0.32 -31.76 -8.58
C ASP A 52 0.52 -30.24 -8.66
N ILE A 53 0.10 -29.55 -7.60
CA ILE A 53 0.27 -28.11 -7.46
C ILE A 53 0.94 -27.76 -6.14
N VAL A 54 1.90 -26.85 -6.20
CA VAL A 54 2.53 -26.21 -5.06
C VAL A 54 1.88 -24.84 -4.86
N VAL A 55 1.31 -24.63 -3.68
CA VAL A 55 0.70 -23.36 -3.28
C VAL A 55 1.51 -22.76 -2.14
N TYR A 56 1.98 -21.53 -2.34
CA TYR A 56 2.60 -20.73 -1.30
C TYR A 56 1.72 -19.54 -0.92
N ASN A 57 1.59 -19.31 0.38
CA ASN A 57 0.86 -18.16 0.91
C ASN A 57 1.56 -17.66 2.18
N ASP A 58 1.84 -16.37 2.23
CA ASP A 58 2.31 -15.72 3.44
C ASP A 58 1.26 -15.84 4.54
N ILE A 59 1.67 -16.22 5.74
CA ILE A 59 0.77 -16.33 6.89
C ILE A 59 0.50 -14.97 7.55
N GLY A 60 0.80 -13.85 6.88
CA GLY A 60 0.53 -12.47 7.32
C GLY A 60 1.21 -12.02 8.62
N ARG A 61 1.06 -10.74 8.97
CA ARG A 61 1.44 -10.18 10.29
C ARG A 61 0.25 -10.22 11.25
N TYR A 62 -0.23 -11.40 11.62
CA TYR A 62 -1.24 -11.53 12.68
C TYR A 62 -0.54 -11.34 14.04
N LYS A 63 -1.27 -10.80 15.01
CA LYS A 63 -0.80 -10.87 16.39
C LYS A 63 -0.75 -12.36 16.79
N PRO A 64 0.19 -12.79 17.64
CA PRO A 64 0.16 -14.14 18.18
C PRO A 64 -1.25 -14.49 18.70
N GLY A 65 -1.82 -15.60 18.23
CA GLY A 65 -3.17 -16.04 18.61
C GLY A 65 -4.34 -15.38 17.88
N SER A 66 -4.12 -14.40 16.99
CA SER A 66 -5.19 -13.70 16.25
C SER A 66 -5.38 -14.18 14.81
N PHE A 67 -4.80 -15.33 14.45
CA PHE A 67 -4.98 -15.92 13.12
C PHE A 67 -6.36 -16.57 13.06
N GLU A 68 -7.29 -15.91 12.40
CA GLU A 68 -8.56 -16.51 11.98
C GLU A 68 -8.28 -17.23 10.66
N PRO A 69 -8.29 -18.57 10.61
CA PRO A 69 -8.14 -19.28 9.36
C PRO A 69 -9.27 -18.86 8.41
N PHE A 70 -8.96 -18.62 7.15
CA PHE A 70 -9.96 -18.56 6.10
C PHE A 70 -10.03 -19.94 5.46
N PRO A 71 -10.96 -20.83 5.89
CA PRO A 71 -10.93 -22.26 5.56
C PRO A 71 -11.52 -22.51 4.17
N ARG A 72 -11.00 -21.81 3.16
CA ARG A 72 -11.42 -21.99 1.76
C ARG A 72 -10.28 -22.58 0.95
N PHE A 73 -10.51 -23.78 0.43
CA PHE A 73 -9.64 -24.36 -0.57
C PHE A 73 -9.67 -23.50 -1.84
N PRO A 74 -8.53 -23.06 -2.40
CA PRO A 74 -8.48 -22.10 -3.49
C PRO A 74 -8.71 -22.76 -4.86
N ALA A 75 -9.84 -23.46 -5.02
CA ALA A 75 -10.14 -24.31 -6.19
C ALA A 75 -10.07 -23.55 -7.53
N ALA A 76 -10.67 -22.36 -7.64
CA ALA A 76 -10.67 -21.60 -8.88
C ALA A 76 -9.26 -21.13 -9.27
N ALA A 77 -8.43 -20.75 -8.29
CA ALA A 77 -7.04 -20.38 -8.56
C ALA A 77 -6.19 -21.60 -9.00
N ILE A 78 -6.43 -22.76 -8.39
CA ILE A 78 -5.79 -24.03 -8.79
C ILE A 78 -6.21 -24.41 -10.22
N ASN A 79 -7.51 -24.40 -10.51
CA ASN A 79 -8.03 -24.74 -11.84
C ASN A 79 -7.53 -23.76 -12.90
N MET A 80 -7.50 -22.47 -12.58
CA MET A 80 -6.95 -21.46 -13.49
C MET A 80 -5.45 -21.66 -13.73
N THR A 81 -4.68 -22.06 -12.69
CA THR A 81 -3.26 -22.41 -12.85
C THR A 81 -3.10 -23.59 -13.80
N ALA A 82 -3.94 -24.62 -13.68
CA ALA A 82 -3.93 -25.78 -14.57
C ALA A 82 -4.29 -25.43 -16.02
N LEU A 83 -5.20 -24.46 -16.22
CA LEU A 83 -5.60 -23.96 -17.54
C LEU A 83 -4.58 -23.01 -18.17
N SER A 84 -3.75 -22.35 -17.35
CA SER A 84 -2.79 -21.35 -17.82
C SER A 84 -1.66 -22.00 -18.66
N PRO A 85 -1.25 -21.42 -19.80
CA PRO A 85 -0.22 -22.01 -20.66
C PRO A 85 1.10 -22.32 -19.95
N LYS A 86 1.55 -21.45 -19.05
CA LYS A 86 2.82 -21.62 -18.32
C LYS A 86 2.68 -22.45 -17.03
N ARG A 87 1.46 -22.85 -16.69
CA ARG A 87 1.11 -23.63 -15.48
C ARG A 87 1.53 -23.00 -14.14
N PHE A 88 1.54 -21.67 -14.07
CA PHE A 88 1.71 -20.94 -12.81
C PHE A 88 0.89 -19.66 -12.76
N LEU A 89 0.56 -19.19 -11.55
CA LEU A 89 0.04 -17.86 -11.26
C LEU A 89 0.87 -17.22 -10.14
N HIS A 90 1.52 -16.10 -10.43
CA HIS A 90 2.45 -15.42 -9.51
C HIS A 90 1.83 -14.15 -8.93
N GLY A 91 1.04 -14.32 -7.86
CA GLY A 91 0.50 -13.20 -7.09
C GLY A 91 -0.33 -12.23 -7.92
N PHE A 92 -0.17 -10.94 -7.62
CA PHE A 92 -1.01 -9.89 -8.19
C PHE A 92 -0.32 -8.52 -8.24
N ILE A 93 -0.76 -7.68 -9.18
CA ILE A 93 -0.47 -6.24 -9.19
C ILE A 93 -1.64 -5.44 -8.62
N ASN A 94 -1.39 -4.20 -8.22
CA ASN A 94 -2.41 -3.23 -7.84
C ASN A 94 -1.96 -1.81 -8.26
N ASP A 95 -2.84 -0.82 -8.12
CA ASP A 95 -2.59 0.55 -8.58
C ASP A 95 -1.53 1.35 -7.77
N TRP A 96 -0.89 0.75 -6.75
CA TRP A 96 -0.13 1.51 -5.74
C TRP A 96 1.35 1.14 -5.63
N LEU A 97 1.74 -0.06 -6.06
CA LEU A 97 3.12 -0.52 -5.98
C LEU A 97 3.79 -0.30 -7.33
N VAL A 98 4.73 0.63 -7.38
CA VAL A 98 5.52 0.97 -8.59
C VAL A 98 6.94 0.49 -8.39
N GLN A 99 7.52 -0.15 -9.41
CA GLN A 99 8.87 -0.71 -9.34
C GLN A 99 9.92 0.33 -8.93
N GLY A 100 9.94 1.51 -9.54
CA GLY A 100 10.94 2.56 -9.25
C GLY A 100 10.92 3.06 -7.81
N HIS A 101 9.76 3.00 -7.14
CA HIS A 101 9.65 3.33 -5.71
C HIS A 101 10.18 2.21 -4.82
N TYR A 102 10.12 0.97 -5.28
CA TYR A 102 10.21 -0.22 -4.44
C TYR A 102 11.31 -1.22 -4.86
N THR A 103 12.18 -0.81 -5.76
CA THR A 103 13.28 -1.60 -6.33
C THR A 103 14.52 -0.73 -6.43
N LYS A 104 15.62 -1.20 -5.82
CA LYS A 104 16.88 -0.46 -5.83
C LYS A 104 17.56 -0.55 -7.20
N ARG A 105 18.49 0.36 -7.49
CA ARG A 105 19.06 0.49 -8.84
C ARG A 105 19.87 -0.73 -9.25
N ASP A 106 20.65 -1.32 -8.34
CA ASP A 106 21.44 -2.52 -8.62
C ASP A 106 20.55 -3.72 -9.02
N CYS A 107 19.32 -3.79 -8.50
CA CYS A 107 18.39 -4.84 -8.88
C CYS A 107 17.91 -4.68 -10.32
N PHE A 108 17.63 -3.45 -10.78
CA PHE A 108 17.29 -3.22 -12.19
C PHE A 108 18.46 -3.55 -13.11
N ILE A 109 19.66 -3.07 -12.78
CA ILE A 109 20.87 -3.28 -13.59
C ILE A 109 21.24 -4.76 -13.63
N GLY A 110 21.24 -5.45 -12.47
CA GLY A 110 21.56 -6.87 -12.38
C GLY A 110 20.60 -7.80 -13.14
N LEU A 111 19.38 -7.32 -13.41
CA LEU A 111 18.37 -8.04 -14.20
C LEU A 111 18.29 -7.56 -15.65
N ASP A 112 19.15 -6.64 -16.09
CA ASP A 112 19.09 -6.01 -17.43
C ASP A 112 17.70 -5.41 -17.72
N ALA A 113 17.17 -4.69 -16.72
CA ALA A 113 15.82 -4.14 -16.72
C ALA A 113 15.81 -2.65 -16.35
N ASP A 114 16.93 -1.97 -16.57
CA ASP A 114 17.14 -0.60 -16.12
C ASP A 114 16.59 0.45 -17.10
N THR A 115 15.29 0.34 -17.37
CA THR A 115 14.56 1.15 -18.36
C THR A 115 13.44 1.95 -17.71
N GLU A 116 13.07 3.08 -18.32
CA GLU A 116 11.97 3.91 -17.83
C GLU A 116 10.64 3.15 -17.74
N GLU A 117 10.35 2.29 -18.73
CA GLU A 117 9.16 1.42 -18.71
C GLU A 117 9.15 0.53 -17.46
N MET A 118 10.28 -0.10 -17.12
CA MET A 118 10.38 -0.95 -15.94
C MET A 118 10.39 -0.16 -14.63
N HIS A 119 10.94 1.06 -14.60
CA HIS A 119 10.87 1.95 -13.43
C HIS A 119 9.42 2.35 -13.14
N LEU A 120 8.61 2.55 -14.18
CA LEU A 120 7.20 2.91 -14.06
C LEU A 120 6.27 1.70 -13.95
N ALA A 121 6.76 0.48 -14.16
CA ALA A 121 5.93 -0.72 -14.14
C ALA A 121 5.31 -0.98 -12.77
N ALA A 122 4.09 -1.51 -12.76
CA ALA A 122 3.43 -1.99 -11.56
C ALA A 122 4.21 -3.17 -10.98
N GLN A 123 4.49 -3.17 -9.68
CA GLN A 123 5.20 -4.25 -9.02
C GLN A 123 4.21 -5.36 -8.62
N ALA A 124 4.50 -6.59 -9.05
CA ALA A 124 3.74 -7.78 -8.71
C ALA A 124 4.13 -8.29 -7.33
N SER A 125 3.14 -8.59 -6.51
CA SER A 125 3.34 -9.18 -5.18
C SER A 125 3.77 -10.65 -5.30
N ALA A 126 4.75 -11.08 -4.51
CA ALA A 126 5.23 -12.47 -4.47
C ALA A 126 4.37 -13.39 -3.55
N CYS A 127 3.06 -13.15 -3.47
CA CYS A 127 2.08 -13.93 -2.70
C CYS A 127 0.64 -13.54 -3.08
N PRO A 128 -0.32 -14.48 -3.16
CA PRO A 128 -0.15 -15.94 -3.13
C PRO A 128 0.49 -16.46 -4.42
N LEU A 129 1.12 -17.63 -4.38
CA LEU A 129 1.79 -18.23 -5.52
C LEU A 129 1.26 -19.64 -5.79
N PHE A 130 1.06 -19.97 -7.06
CA PHE A 130 0.56 -21.26 -7.52
C PHE A 130 1.46 -21.76 -8.65
N TYR A 131 2.04 -22.95 -8.50
CA TYR A 131 2.95 -23.53 -9.47
C TYR A 131 2.64 -25.02 -9.66
N MET A 132 2.46 -25.45 -10.91
CA MET A 132 2.45 -26.86 -11.28
C MET A 132 3.69 -27.18 -12.10
N PRO A 133 4.19 -28.42 -12.10
CA PRO A 133 5.36 -28.76 -12.90
C PRO A 133 5.14 -28.49 -14.39
N SER A 134 5.98 -27.61 -14.94
CA SER A 134 6.12 -27.27 -16.36
C SER A 134 7.53 -26.74 -16.61
N PRO A 135 8.04 -26.83 -17.86
CA PRO A 135 9.31 -26.19 -18.22
C PRO A 135 9.37 -24.72 -17.81
N GLU A 136 8.28 -23.98 -17.99
CA GLU A 136 8.18 -22.55 -17.70
C GLU A 136 8.18 -22.26 -16.19
N SER A 137 7.50 -23.08 -15.40
CA SER A 137 7.50 -22.97 -13.94
C SER A 137 8.88 -23.22 -13.36
N PHE A 138 9.58 -24.26 -13.83
CA PHE A 138 10.96 -24.54 -13.40
C PHE A 138 11.90 -23.42 -13.81
N ALA A 139 11.87 -23.00 -15.08
CA ALA A 139 12.72 -21.92 -15.58
C ALA A 139 12.53 -20.62 -14.80
N PHE A 140 11.27 -20.26 -14.48
CA PHE A 140 10.98 -19.06 -13.70
C PHE A 140 11.55 -19.16 -12.28
N LEU A 141 11.28 -20.26 -11.56
CA LEU A 141 11.74 -20.44 -10.18
C LEU A 141 13.26 -20.55 -10.08
N GLU A 142 13.90 -21.22 -11.04
CA GLU A 142 15.36 -21.35 -11.12
C GLU A 142 16.02 -20.00 -11.38
N ARG A 143 15.48 -19.21 -12.30
CA ARG A 143 16.00 -17.85 -12.58
C ARG A 143 15.80 -16.92 -11.39
N TRP A 144 14.64 -16.97 -10.73
CA TRP A 144 14.37 -16.20 -9.52
C TRP A 144 15.34 -16.58 -8.40
N LEU A 145 15.55 -17.87 -8.14
CA LEU A 145 16.52 -18.34 -7.15
C LEU A 145 17.94 -17.87 -7.48
N ALA A 146 18.37 -18.03 -8.73
CA ALA A 146 19.71 -17.65 -9.15
C ALA A 146 20.01 -16.17 -8.91
N LEU A 147 19.08 -15.27 -9.26
CA LEU A 147 19.22 -13.83 -9.07
C LEU A 147 19.15 -13.44 -7.59
N ALA A 148 18.30 -14.10 -6.80
CA ALA A 148 18.17 -13.82 -5.37
C ALA A 148 19.44 -14.19 -4.57
N GLN A 149 20.33 -15.05 -5.10
CA GLN A 149 21.59 -15.38 -4.42
C GLN A 149 22.65 -14.27 -4.52
N ASP A 150 22.45 -13.25 -5.35
CA ASP A 150 23.34 -12.08 -5.38
C ASP A 150 22.96 -11.09 -4.27
N PRO A 151 23.82 -10.86 -3.25
CA PRO A 151 23.51 -9.94 -2.17
C PRO A 151 23.39 -8.49 -2.64
N HIS A 152 24.06 -8.10 -3.73
CA HIS A 152 23.92 -6.77 -4.33
C HIS A 152 22.59 -6.57 -5.04
N ILE A 153 21.91 -7.64 -5.45
CA ILE A 153 20.56 -7.54 -6.01
C ILE A 153 19.53 -7.63 -4.90
N LEU A 154 19.65 -8.61 -3.99
CA LEU A 154 18.58 -8.97 -3.07
C LEU A 154 18.50 -8.11 -1.81
N THR A 155 19.63 -7.70 -1.22
CA THR A 155 19.68 -7.21 0.17
C THR A 155 19.65 -5.68 0.28
N ASP A 156 19.60 -5.17 1.53
CA ASP A 156 19.71 -3.74 1.84
C ASP A 156 21.16 -3.17 1.67
N LEU A 157 22.09 -3.93 1.06
CA LEU A 157 23.39 -3.37 0.69
C LEU A 157 23.20 -2.14 -0.23
N PRO A 158 23.94 -1.04 -0.01
CA PRO A 158 23.87 0.15 -0.87
C PRO A 158 24.13 -0.20 -2.33
N ASP A 159 23.46 0.53 -3.23
CA ASP A 159 23.69 0.41 -4.67
C ASP A 159 25.17 0.71 -5.00
N LYS A 160 25.73 -0.05 -5.94
CA LYS A 160 27.12 0.06 -6.43
C LYS A 160 27.22 0.27 -7.93
N LEU A 161 26.21 -0.13 -8.70
CA LEU A 161 26.20 -0.10 -10.16
C LEU A 161 25.57 1.17 -10.71
N GLY A 162 24.73 1.85 -9.93
CA GLY A 162 24.16 3.15 -10.26
C GLY A 162 23.63 3.87 -9.02
N ASP A 163 23.32 5.16 -9.16
CA ASP A 163 22.69 5.91 -8.08
C ASP A 163 21.23 5.47 -7.90
N PRO A 164 20.71 5.46 -6.66
CA PRO A 164 19.29 5.22 -6.43
C PRO A 164 18.41 6.17 -7.26
N LEU A 165 17.27 5.67 -7.74
CA LEU A 165 16.28 6.50 -8.41
C LEU A 165 15.81 7.63 -7.48
N PRO A 166 15.57 8.85 -7.99
CA PRO A 166 15.04 9.96 -7.17
C PRO A 166 13.76 9.61 -6.41
N GLU A 167 12.93 8.73 -6.98
CA GLU A 167 11.68 8.26 -6.43
C GLU A 167 11.79 7.00 -5.55
N PHE A 168 12.98 6.42 -5.37
CA PHE A 168 13.21 5.21 -4.59
C PHE A 168 12.89 5.43 -3.09
N GLN A 169 12.19 4.47 -2.48
CA GLN A 169 11.72 4.56 -1.09
C GLN A 169 12.24 3.42 -0.21
N ASP A 170 12.17 2.18 -0.71
CA ASP A 170 12.55 0.98 0.02
C ASP A 170 12.76 -0.17 -0.97
N HIS A 171 13.57 -1.18 -0.64
CA HIS A 171 13.71 -2.33 -1.52
C HIS A 171 12.71 -3.43 -1.14
N ARG A 172 11.98 -4.00 -2.11
CA ARG A 172 11.07 -5.14 -1.88
C ARG A 172 11.73 -6.51 -2.11
N HIS A 173 13.05 -6.57 -2.22
CA HIS A 173 13.85 -7.79 -2.13
C HIS A 173 13.40 -8.86 -3.13
N ASP A 174 13.05 -10.07 -2.67
CA ASP A 174 12.66 -11.18 -3.52
C ASP A 174 11.46 -10.86 -4.42
N MET A 175 10.54 -10.01 -3.94
CA MET A 175 9.38 -9.52 -4.71
C MET A 175 9.81 -8.59 -5.85
N ALA A 176 10.82 -7.75 -5.66
CA ALA A 176 11.33 -6.88 -6.72
C ALA A 176 11.92 -7.71 -7.87
N ILE A 177 12.74 -8.71 -7.51
CA ILE A 177 13.35 -9.65 -8.48
C ILE A 177 12.26 -10.41 -9.23
N SER A 178 11.32 -11.04 -8.50
CA SER A 178 10.29 -11.86 -9.14
C SER A 178 9.37 -11.02 -10.02
N SER A 179 9.06 -9.78 -9.62
CA SER A 179 8.22 -8.87 -10.41
C SER A 179 8.90 -8.44 -11.71
N ILE A 180 10.20 -8.11 -11.70
CA ILE A 180 10.91 -7.79 -12.95
C ILE A 180 10.89 -8.99 -13.89
N LEU A 181 11.22 -10.18 -13.36
CA LEU A 181 11.20 -11.42 -14.15
C LEU A 181 9.81 -11.71 -14.73
N LEU A 182 8.75 -11.43 -13.97
CA LEU A 182 7.38 -11.64 -14.42
C LEU A 182 7.05 -10.82 -15.66
N HIS A 183 7.47 -9.55 -15.66
CA HIS A 183 7.29 -8.66 -16.80
C HIS A 183 8.16 -9.05 -17.99
N GLN A 184 9.45 -9.36 -17.77
CA GLN A 184 10.37 -9.79 -18.83
C GLN A 184 9.94 -11.09 -19.51
N THR A 185 9.36 -12.02 -18.74
CA THR A 185 8.98 -13.35 -19.24
C THR A 185 7.53 -13.43 -19.70
N GLY A 186 6.72 -12.38 -19.51
CA GLY A 186 5.28 -12.42 -19.73
C GLY A 186 4.58 -13.46 -18.85
N GLY A 187 5.00 -13.61 -17.59
CA GLY A 187 4.41 -14.57 -16.64
C GLY A 187 2.94 -14.25 -16.33
N HIS A 188 2.19 -15.25 -15.84
CA HIS A 188 0.79 -15.05 -15.49
C HIS A 188 0.63 -14.59 -14.05
N TYR A 189 -0.17 -13.55 -13.84
CA TYR A 189 -0.49 -13.00 -12.53
C TYR A 189 -1.83 -12.27 -12.57
N VAL A 190 -2.41 -12.07 -11.39
CA VAL A 190 -3.70 -11.40 -11.27
C VAL A 190 -3.54 -9.88 -11.36
N ASP A 191 -4.34 -9.25 -12.20
CA ASP A 191 -4.47 -7.82 -12.31
C ASP A 191 -5.57 -7.32 -11.37
N LEU A 192 -5.20 -6.72 -10.23
CA LEU A 192 -6.15 -6.04 -9.33
C LEU A 192 -6.16 -4.52 -9.53
N SER A 193 -5.65 -4.02 -10.65
CA SER A 193 -5.80 -2.62 -11.03
C SER A 193 -7.27 -2.29 -11.31
N LYS A 194 -7.60 -0.99 -11.32
CA LYS A 194 -8.92 -0.51 -11.75
C LYS A 194 -9.32 -0.97 -13.15
N GLN A 195 -8.35 -1.24 -14.02
CA GLN A 195 -8.58 -1.71 -15.39
C GLN A 195 -8.79 -3.24 -15.44
N GLY A 196 -8.39 -3.96 -14.38
CA GLY A 196 -8.52 -5.40 -14.26
C GLY A 196 -9.62 -5.86 -13.30
N GLY A 197 -9.29 -6.85 -12.46
CA GLY A 197 -10.19 -7.52 -11.53
C GLY A 197 -10.61 -6.71 -10.28
N PHE A 198 -10.32 -5.41 -10.19
CA PHE A 198 -10.60 -4.60 -9.00
C PHE A 198 -12.06 -4.63 -8.57
N ALA A 199 -13.02 -4.62 -9.50
CA ALA A 199 -14.44 -4.66 -9.18
C ALA A 199 -14.83 -5.97 -8.48
N ALA A 200 -14.36 -7.11 -8.98
CA ALA A 200 -14.61 -8.43 -8.39
C ALA A 200 -13.89 -8.59 -7.04
N ALA A 201 -12.68 -8.03 -6.92
CA ALA A 201 -11.92 -7.99 -5.68
C ALA A 201 -12.68 -7.19 -4.61
N GLU A 202 -13.20 -6.00 -4.95
CA GLU A 202 -13.99 -5.18 -4.03
C GLU A 202 -15.32 -5.83 -3.63
N ASP A 203 -16.05 -6.47 -4.56
CA ASP A 203 -17.25 -7.24 -4.21
C ASP A 203 -16.93 -8.37 -3.22
N THR A 204 -15.87 -9.13 -3.49
CA THR A 204 -15.38 -10.19 -2.61
C THR A 204 -15.02 -9.66 -1.23
N ARG A 205 -14.26 -8.57 -1.16
CA ARG A 205 -13.87 -7.93 0.10
C ARG A 205 -15.08 -7.43 0.90
N ARG A 206 -16.07 -6.81 0.23
CA ARG A 206 -17.28 -6.29 0.89
C ARG A 206 -18.13 -7.38 1.52
N ARG A 207 -18.29 -8.52 0.82
CA ARG A 207 -19.04 -9.68 1.33
C ARG A 207 -18.33 -10.38 2.48
N ASN A 208 -17.00 -10.37 2.46
CA ASN A 208 -16.16 -11.01 3.47
C ASN A 208 -15.50 -10.02 4.43
N ARG A 209 -16.12 -8.85 4.66
CA ARG A 209 -15.57 -7.79 5.53
C ARG A 209 -15.28 -8.22 6.98
N HIS A 210 -15.83 -9.35 7.39
CA HIS A 210 -15.61 -9.95 8.71
C HIS A 210 -14.27 -10.71 8.80
N VAL A 211 -13.65 -11.04 7.66
CA VAL A 211 -12.36 -11.73 7.59
C VAL A 211 -11.24 -10.69 7.55
N PRO A 212 -10.44 -10.56 8.63
CA PRO A 212 -9.36 -9.59 8.65
C PRO A 212 -8.31 -9.93 7.60
N ARG A 213 -7.91 -8.92 6.81
CA ARG A 213 -6.86 -9.02 5.79
C ARG A 213 -7.11 -10.13 4.76
N ILE A 214 -8.37 -10.37 4.38
CA ILE A 214 -8.72 -11.41 3.41
C ILE A 214 -7.87 -11.36 2.13
N GLN A 215 -7.44 -10.17 1.69
CA GLN A 215 -6.61 -9.99 0.50
C GLN A 215 -5.26 -10.72 0.53
N SER A 216 -4.75 -11.13 1.70
CA SER A 216 -3.52 -11.92 1.81
C SER A 216 -3.75 -13.43 1.78
N HIS A 217 -4.97 -13.91 1.59
CA HIS A 217 -5.29 -15.33 1.56
C HIS A 217 -5.42 -15.86 0.11
N ALA A 218 -4.84 -17.03 -0.17
CA ALA A 218 -5.03 -17.75 -1.44
C ALA A 218 -6.52 -17.96 -1.79
N GLY A 219 -7.36 -18.19 -0.78
CA GLY A 219 -8.82 -18.31 -0.96
C GLY A 219 -9.50 -17.04 -1.46
N TYR A 220 -8.89 -15.86 -1.26
CA TYR A 220 -9.40 -14.60 -1.79
C TYR A 220 -9.26 -14.51 -3.31
N LEU A 221 -8.09 -14.88 -3.85
CA LEU A 221 -7.91 -14.95 -5.31
C LEU A 221 -8.89 -15.93 -5.95
N SER A 222 -9.11 -17.09 -5.33
CA SER A 222 -10.11 -18.05 -5.80
C SER A 222 -11.51 -17.45 -5.83
N LEU A 223 -11.93 -16.80 -4.76
CA LEU A 223 -13.25 -16.14 -4.69
C LEU A 223 -13.40 -15.05 -5.74
N MET A 224 -12.37 -14.25 -5.94
CA MET A 224 -12.37 -13.19 -6.93
C MET A 224 -12.50 -13.76 -8.35
N LEU A 225 -11.77 -14.83 -8.69
CA LEU A 225 -11.89 -15.50 -9.99
C LEU A 225 -13.30 -16.04 -10.23
N GLU A 226 -13.89 -16.70 -9.23
CA GLU A 226 -15.28 -17.18 -9.32
C GLU A 226 -16.28 -16.04 -9.51
N ARG A 227 -16.01 -14.85 -8.97
CA ARG A 227 -16.88 -13.68 -9.11
C ARG A 227 -16.74 -12.99 -10.46
N ALA A 228 -15.55 -13.06 -11.03
CA ALA A 228 -15.19 -12.34 -12.24
C ALA A 228 -15.43 -13.17 -13.52
N LEU A 229 -15.61 -14.49 -13.38
CA LEU A 229 -15.83 -15.41 -14.49
C LEU A 229 -17.26 -15.98 -14.48
N PRO A 230 -17.77 -16.49 -15.62
CA PRO A 230 -19.05 -17.20 -15.66
C PRO A 230 -19.09 -18.39 -14.68
N ASP A 231 -20.25 -18.64 -14.07
CA ASP A 231 -20.43 -19.69 -13.05
C ASP A 231 -20.02 -21.09 -13.53
N ASP A 232 -20.17 -21.38 -14.82
CA ASP A 232 -19.82 -22.66 -15.44
C ASP A 232 -18.38 -22.72 -15.97
N TYR A 233 -17.59 -21.64 -15.87
CA TYR A 233 -16.29 -21.49 -16.54
C TYR A 233 -15.36 -22.68 -16.29
N PHE A 234 -15.13 -23.04 -15.03
CA PHE A 234 -14.25 -24.15 -14.64
C PHE A 234 -14.88 -25.53 -14.85
N MET A 235 -16.15 -25.61 -15.26
CA MET A 235 -16.83 -26.87 -15.59
C MET A 235 -16.78 -27.20 -17.08
N ARG A 236 -16.37 -26.24 -17.92
CA ARG A 236 -16.21 -26.42 -19.37
C ARG A 236 -15.01 -27.31 -19.64
N GLN A 237 -15.10 -28.18 -20.64
CA GLN A 237 -13.97 -29.02 -21.06
C GLN A 237 -12.82 -28.19 -21.64
N SER A 238 -13.15 -27.12 -22.37
CA SER A 238 -12.20 -26.20 -22.99
C SER A 238 -12.72 -24.76 -22.83
N PRO A 239 -12.56 -24.15 -21.64
CA PRO A 239 -12.98 -22.77 -21.45
C PRO A 239 -12.13 -21.81 -22.29
N ASP A 240 -12.75 -20.78 -22.84
CA ASP A 240 -12.06 -19.71 -23.55
C ASP A 240 -11.25 -18.85 -22.54
N LEU A 241 -9.93 -18.86 -22.68
CA LEU A 241 -9.02 -18.10 -21.82
C LEU A 241 -9.19 -16.58 -21.99
N ALA A 242 -9.68 -16.11 -23.15
CA ALA A 242 -9.89 -14.68 -23.40
C ALA A 242 -10.90 -14.06 -22.41
N LEU A 243 -11.83 -14.86 -21.88
CA LEU A 243 -12.77 -14.40 -20.84
C LEU A 243 -12.06 -14.06 -19.52
N ALA A 244 -10.88 -14.63 -19.26
CA ALA A 244 -10.10 -14.39 -18.05
C ALA A 244 -8.97 -13.36 -18.23
N SER A 245 -8.64 -12.97 -19.46
CA SER A 245 -7.54 -12.03 -19.77
C SER A 245 -7.72 -10.64 -19.15
N HIS A 246 -8.95 -10.24 -18.81
CA HIS A 246 -9.20 -8.98 -18.09
C HIS A 246 -8.85 -9.05 -16.59
N ILE A 247 -8.52 -10.22 -16.05
CA ILE A 247 -8.18 -10.43 -14.63
C ILE A 247 -6.79 -11.04 -14.49
N ILE A 248 -6.33 -11.80 -15.47
CA ILE A 248 -5.04 -12.46 -15.44
C ILE A 248 -4.27 -12.09 -16.69
N ARG A 249 -3.10 -11.50 -16.48
CA ARG A 249 -2.26 -11.00 -17.57
C ARG A 249 -1.50 -12.13 -18.27
N ASN A 250 -1.19 -11.89 -19.53
CA ASN A 250 -0.41 -12.76 -20.41
C ASN A 250 -1.02 -14.14 -20.66
N LEU A 251 -2.33 -14.33 -20.45
CA LEU A 251 -3.02 -15.63 -20.57
C LEU A 251 -3.09 -16.13 -22.02
N THR A 252 -3.28 -15.20 -22.97
CA THR A 252 -3.44 -15.49 -24.40
C THR A 252 -2.27 -14.92 -25.18
N ASP A 253 -2.21 -13.59 -25.28
CA ASP A 253 -1.13 -12.83 -25.90
C ASP A 253 -0.29 -12.15 -24.81
N ALA A 254 0.92 -11.71 -25.17
CA ALA A 254 1.72 -10.87 -24.28
C ALA A 254 1.03 -9.51 -24.13
N ASP A 255 0.68 -9.16 -22.91
CA ASP A 255 0.14 -7.84 -22.60
C ASP A 255 1.27 -6.82 -22.51
N ALA A 256 0.98 -5.56 -22.84
CA ALA A 256 1.88 -4.46 -22.51
C ALA A 256 2.14 -4.42 -21.00
N ILE A 257 3.34 -4.01 -20.60
CA ILE A 257 3.67 -3.86 -19.19
C ILE A 257 2.78 -2.76 -18.60
N PRO A 258 2.05 -3.02 -17.50
CA PRO A 258 1.23 -2.00 -16.86
C PRO A 258 2.14 -0.96 -16.21
N VAL A 259 2.15 0.26 -16.74
CA VAL A 259 2.98 1.38 -16.27
C VAL A 259 2.16 2.47 -15.58
N HIS A 260 2.78 3.14 -14.62
CA HIS A 260 2.23 4.28 -13.90
C HIS A 260 2.77 5.60 -14.45
N GLU A 261 2.04 6.69 -14.23
CA GLU A 261 2.59 8.02 -14.44
C GLU A 261 3.76 8.26 -13.47
N ARG A 262 4.81 8.95 -13.93
CA ARG A 262 5.90 9.36 -13.05
C ARG A 262 5.36 10.39 -12.05
N VAL A 263 5.49 10.08 -10.76
CA VAL A 263 5.13 10.97 -9.67
C VAL A 263 6.35 11.22 -8.82
N THR A 264 6.73 12.48 -8.62
CA THR A 264 7.81 12.85 -7.70
C THR A 264 7.43 12.43 -6.28
N SER A 265 8.33 11.71 -5.60
CA SER A 265 8.03 11.21 -4.25
C SER A 265 7.84 12.36 -3.26
N ARG A 266 7.07 12.11 -2.19
CA ARG A 266 6.89 13.11 -1.12
C ARG A 266 8.20 13.48 -0.45
N THR A 267 9.11 12.52 -0.28
CA THR A 267 10.43 12.76 0.31
C THR A 267 11.23 13.74 -0.56
N THR A 268 11.29 13.47 -1.87
CA THR A 268 11.96 14.34 -2.85
C THR A 268 11.34 15.73 -2.85
N LEU A 269 10.00 15.85 -2.91
CA LEU A 269 9.31 17.14 -2.85
C LEU A 269 9.58 17.89 -1.54
N ALA A 270 9.68 17.18 -0.42
CA ALA A 270 9.95 17.79 0.88
C ALA A 270 11.42 18.27 1.01
N GLU A 271 12.35 17.57 0.37
CA GLU A 271 13.76 17.97 0.24
C GLU A 271 13.93 19.16 -0.71
N GLU A 272 13.30 19.12 -1.89
CA GLU A 272 13.21 20.23 -2.84
C GLU A 272 12.66 21.48 -2.14
N PHE A 273 11.57 21.34 -1.39
CA PHE A 273 11.01 22.44 -0.60
C PHE A 273 12.04 22.99 0.40
N LEU A 274 12.72 22.13 1.16
CA LEU A 274 13.76 22.58 2.11
C LEU A 274 14.89 23.34 1.40
N GLN A 275 15.32 22.89 0.22
CA GLN A 275 16.34 23.58 -0.58
C GLN A 275 15.85 24.91 -1.12
N MET A 276 14.60 25.00 -1.57
CA MET A 276 13.99 26.25 -2.01
C MET A 276 13.97 27.28 -0.87
N LEU A 277 13.63 26.86 0.36
CA LEU A 277 13.71 27.71 1.54
C LEU A 277 15.13 28.20 1.83
N ARG A 278 16.12 27.29 1.81
CA ARG A 278 17.54 27.65 2.00
C ARG A 278 18.04 28.64 0.95
N ASN A 279 17.53 28.55 -0.26
CA ASN A 279 17.94 29.43 -1.36
C ASN A 279 17.18 30.75 -1.39
N GLY A 280 16.09 30.89 -0.63
CA GLY A 280 15.15 32.01 -0.74
C GLY A 280 14.39 32.00 -2.07
N GLN A 281 14.19 30.81 -2.64
CA GLN A 281 13.57 30.63 -3.94
C GLN A 281 12.04 30.51 -3.79
N ALA A 282 11.31 31.47 -4.34
CA ALA A 282 9.86 31.37 -4.50
C ALA A 282 9.49 30.33 -5.56
N GLY A 283 8.21 29.94 -5.62
CA GLY A 283 7.69 28.90 -6.50
C GLY A 283 7.38 27.59 -5.78
N ILE A 284 7.24 27.60 -4.45
CA ILE A 284 6.73 26.44 -3.69
C ILE A 284 5.36 26.08 -4.27
N SER A 285 5.23 24.88 -4.82
CA SER A 285 3.97 24.40 -5.40
C SER A 285 3.08 23.75 -4.35
N GLN A 286 1.83 23.46 -4.71
CA GLN A 286 0.91 22.67 -3.89
C GLN A 286 1.52 21.32 -3.48
N ALA A 287 2.26 20.65 -4.38
CA ALA A 287 2.87 19.35 -4.10
C ALA A 287 3.99 19.45 -3.04
N HIS A 288 4.84 20.47 -3.15
CA HIS A 288 5.86 20.78 -2.14
C HIS A 288 5.23 21.04 -0.77
N LEU A 289 4.20 21.89 -0.73
CA LEU A 289 3.49 22.24 0.50
C LEU A 289 2.82 21.01 1.13
N ALA A 290 2.07 20.22 0.34
CA ALA A 290 1.43 19.01 0.81
C ALA A 290 2.45 18.00 1.37
N ALA A 291 3.61 17.84 0.71
CA ALA A 291 4.68 16.98 1.21
C ALA A 291 5.18 17.43 2.58
N GLY A 292 5.44 18.73 2.76
CA GLY A 292 5.87 19.32 4.04
C GLY A 292 4.85 19.16 5.18
N LEU A 293 3.55 19.16 4.88
CA LEU A 293 2.48 19.01 5.87
C LEU A 293 2.26 17.56 6.32
N THR A 294 2.57 16.57 5.46
CA THR A 294 2.22 15.16 5.74
C THR A 294 3.02 14.52 6.88
N GLU A 295 4.09 15.15 7.35
CA GLU A 295 4.86 14.70 8.52
C GLU A 295 4.07 14.87 9.83
N ASN A 296 3.18 15.85 9.90
CA ASN A 296 2.26 16.02 11.02
C ASN A 296 1.04 15.09 10.82
N ARG A 297 0.89 14.06 11.66
CA ARG A 297 -0.16 13.05 11.46
C ARG A 297 -1.58 13.57 11.67
N ILE A 298 -1.75 14.68 12.39
CA ILE A 298 -3.07 15.32 12.56
C ILE A 298 -3.41 16.11 11.30
N ILE A 299 -2.50 16.96 10.83
CA ILE A 299 -2.71 17.71 9.58
C ILE A 299 -2.83 16.77 8.39
N SER A 300 -2.01 15.73 8.30
CA SER A 300 -2.13 14.69 7.28
C SER A 300 -3.52 14.01 7.28
N ASN A 301 -4.16 13.90 8.44
CA ASN A 301 -5.50 13.34 8.54
C ASN A 301 -6.56 14.37 8.07
N LYS A 302 -6.43 15.65 8.45
CA LYS A 302 -7.26 16.75 7.93
C LYS A 302 -7.16 16.85 6.39
N LEU A 303 -5.95 16.77 5.84
CA LEU A 303 -5.71 16.74 4.39
C LEU A 303 -6.38 15.55 3.70
N HIS A 304 -6.47 14.39 4.36
CA HIS A 304 -7.24 13.26 3.84
C HIS A 304 -8.75 13.53 3.79
N GLY A 305 -9.28 14.36 4.70
CA GLY A 305 -10.63 14.89 4.60
C GLY A 305 -10.79 15.80 3.38
N LEU A 306 -9.87 16.76 3.23
CA LEU A 306 -9.84 17.70 2.11
C LEU A 306 -9.78 16.98 0.76
N SER A 307 -8.98 15.92 0.63
CA SER A 307 -8.81 15.15 -0.62
C SER A 307 -10.04 14.35 -1.05
N LYS A 308 -11.11 14.31 -0.23
CA LYS A 308 -12.39 13.68 -0.60
C LYS A 308 -13.34 14.67 -1.28
N LEU A 309 -13.06 15.96 -1.19
CA LEU A 309 -13.84 17.02 -1.80
C LEU A 309 -13.42 17.18 -3.27
N PRO A 310 -14.32 17.62 -4.15
CA PRO A 310 -13.99 17.91 -5.54
C PRO A 310 -12.85 18.93 -5.67
N ASP A 311 -11.95 18.74 -6.65
CA ASP A 311 -10.79 19.61 -6.86
C ASP A 311 -11.19 21.09 -7.05
N GLN A 312 -12.29 21.34 -7.76
CA GLN A 312 -12.83 22.69 -7.97
C GLN A 312 -13.19 23.40 -6.65
N ASP A 313 -13.58 22.66 -5.61
CA ASP A 313 -13.98 23.21 -4.32
C ASP A 313 -12.76 23.47 -3.43
N THR A 314 -11.64 22.78 -3.67
CA THR A 314 -10.40 22.91 -2.87
C THR A 314 -9.31 23.74 -3.57
N ALA A 315 -9.48 24.08 -4.85
CA ALA A 315 -8.50 24.82 -5.64
C ALA A 315 -8.15 26.18 -5.02
N GLN A 316 -9.14 26.94 -4.54
CA GLN A 316 -8.92 28.24 -3.91
C GLN A 316 -8.18 28.12 -2.57
N PHE A 317 -8.48 27.09 -1.79
CA PHE A 317 -7.77 26.79 -0.55
C PHE A 317 -6.27 26.56 -0.81
N TRP A 318 -5.95 25.72 -1.79
CA TRP A 318 -4.57 25.45 -2.14
C TRP A 318 -3.87 26.65 -2.75
N ALA A 319 -4.55 27.45 -3.57
CA ALA A 319 -4.02 28.69 -4.09
C ALA A 319 -3.65 29.67 -2.97
N ALA A 320 -4.54 29.86 -1.99
CA ALA A 320 -4.28 30.71 -0.82
C ALA A 320 -3.12 30.20 0.03
N ALA A 321 -3.05 28.89 0.28
CA ALA A 321 -1.95 28.28 1.02
C ALA A 321 -0.60 28.45 0.30
N VAL A 322 -0.58 28.22 -1.02
CA VAL A 322 0.60 28.38 -1.88
C VAL A 322 1.05 29.84 -1.95
N GLU A 323 0.11 30.78 -2.06
CA GLU A 323 0.42 32.22 -2.02
C GLU A 323 1.08 32.58 -0.69
N LYS A 324 0.48 32.18 0.44
CA LYS A 324 0.99 32.49 1.78
C LYS A 324 2.39 31.96 2.05
N ILE A 325 2.69 30.72 1.63
CA ILE A 325 4.05 30.20 1.80
C ILE A 325 5.06 30.97 0.92
N ASN A 326 4.70 31.30 -0.32
CA ASN A 326 5.62 32.02 -1.20
C ASN A 326 5.86 33.46 -0.76
N GLU A 327 4.84 34.15 -0.24
CA GLU A 327 4.99 35.45 0.43
C GLU A 327 5.95 35.35 1.63
N ALA A 328 5.77 34.34 2.48
CA ALA A 328 6.62 34.12 3.64
C ALA A 328 8.07 33.82 3.25
N VAL A 329 8.30 33.08 2.16
CA VAL A 329 9.65 32.82 1.63
C VAL A 329 10.31 34.11 1.14
N GLN A 330 9.58 34.96 0.41
CA GLN A 330 10.10 36.23 -0.09
C GLN A 330 10.41 37.23 1.02
N GLN A 331 9.64 37.20 2.11
CA GLN A 331 9.78 38.10 3.26
C GLN A 331 10.73 37.57 4.34
N SER A 332 11.13 36.30 4.27
CA SER A 332 12.00 35.68 5.26
C SER A 332 13.37 36.36 5.28
N THR A 333 13.74 36.86 6.45
CA THR A 333 15.09 37.37 6.75
C THR A 333 15.96 36.33 7.45
N THR A 334 15.45 35.11 7.62
CA THR A 334 16.14 34.00 8.26
C THR A 334 17.44 33.71 7.53
N ASP A 335 18.55 33.60 8.27
CA ASP A 335 19.83 33.22 7.68
C ASP A 335 19.67 31.85 7.00
N LYS A 336 20.20 31.72 5.78
CA LYS A 336 20.16 30.48 5.00
C LYS A 336 20.77 29.31 5.77
N ALA A 337 21.73 29.58 6.66
CA ALA A 337 22.36 28.60 7.54
C ALA A 337 21.44 28.07 8.67
N GLU A 338 20.35 28.77 9.01
CA GLU A 338 19.42 28.40 10.09
C GLU A 338 18.15 27.69 9.58
N VAL A 339 17.99 27.54 8.27
CA VAL A 339 16.84 26.84 7.67
C VAL A 339 16.95 25.33 7.89
N THR A 340 16.09 24.82 8.76
CA THR A 340 15.99 23.40 9.14
C THR A 340 14.69 22.77 8.64
N GLU A 341 14.57 21.45 8.78
CA GLU A 341 13.29 20.74 8.57
C GLU A 341 12.16 21.29 9.45
N ARG A 342 12.49 21.74 10.66
CA ARG A 342 11.52 22.36 11.56
C ARG A 342 11.03 23.67 10.98
N THR A 343 11.92 24.52 10.46
CA THR A 343 11.56 25.75 9.76
C THR A 343 10.60 25.48 8.61
N ARG A 344 10.91 24.48 7.77
CA ARG A 344 10.03 24.06 6.66
C ARG A 344 8.64 23.65 7.16
N ARG A 345 8.58 22.81 8.19
CA ARG A 345 7.31 22.36 8.80
C ARG A 345 6.51 23.55 9.34
N ASP A 346 7.12 24.36 10.19
CA ASP A 346 6.44 25.50 10.84
C ASP A 346 5.89 26.48 9.79
N MET A 347 6.65 26.76 8.73
CA MET A 347 6.18 27.62 7.62
C MET A 347 5.05 26.98 6.81
N ALA A 348 5.16 25.68 6.51
CA ALA A 348 4.12 24.93 5.80
C ALA A 348 2.81 24.93 6.59
N GLU A 349 2.88 24.62 7.88
CA GLU A 349 1.73 24.61 8.78
C GLU A 349 1.11 26.01 8.88
N ALA A 350 1.91 27.06 9.07
CA ALA A 350 1.41 28.44 9.10
C ALA A 350 0.64 28.81 7.82
N ALA A 351 1.15 28.44 6.64
CA ALA A 351 0.47 28.68 5.36
C ALA A 351 -0.84 27.88 5.25
N PHE A 352 -0.86 26.63 5.71
CA PHE A 352 -2.07 25.81 5.78
C PHE A 352 -3.14 26.44 6.68
N HIS A 353 -2.79 26.88 7.88
CA HIS A 353 -3.78 27.50 8.79
C HIS A 353 -4.26 28.86 8.33
N ALA A 354 -3.41 29.63 7.64
CA ALA A 354 -3.86 30.86 6.97
C ALA A 354 -4.95 30.54 5.93
N ALA A 355 -4.78 29.47 5.14
CA ALA A 355 -5.80 29.01 4.21
C ALA A 355 -7.07 28.49 4.93
N GLU A 356 -6.94 27.77 6.05
CA GLU A 356 -8.11 27.36 6.84
C GLU A 356 -8.93 28.55 7.33
N ALA A 357 -8.26 29.60 7.81
CA ALA A 357 -8.92 30.82 8.26
C ALA A 357 -9.65 31.56 7.12
N MET A 358 -9.12 31.48 5.88
CA MET A 358 -9.76 32.06 4.69
C MET A 358 -10.93 31.23 4.15
N HIS A 359 -11.01 29.94 4.51
CA HIS A 359 -12.00 29.00 4.00
C HIS A 359 -12.70 28.23 5.14
N PRO A 360 -13.53 28.89 5.95
CA PRO A 360 -14.15 28.29 7.13
C PRO A 360 -15.05 27.09 6.82
N ASP A 361 -15.73 27.09 5.67
CA ASP A 361 -16.58 25.96 5.24
C ASP A 361 -15.76 24.69 4.98
N LEU A 362 -14.60 24.83 4.32
CA LEU A 362 -13.69 23.70 4.07
C LEU A 362 -13.03 23.23 5.35
N HIS A 363 -12.70 24.16 6.25
CA HIS A 363 -12.21 23.83 7.59
C HIS A 363 -13.22 23.00 8.38
N GLU A 364 -14.51 23.38 8.38
CA GLU A 364 -15.56 22.59 9.02
C GLU A 364 -15.64 21.17 8.43
N GLU A 365 -15.61 21.04 7.10
CA GLU A 365 -15.65 19.72 6.45
C GLU A 365 -14.43 18.86 6.77
N MET A 366 -13.23 19.45 6.81
CA MET A 366 -12.02 18.75 7.25
C MET A 366 -12.16 18.26 8.69
N MET A 367 -12.73 19.07 9.58
CA MET A 367 -12.94 18.71 10.98
C MET A 367 -13.98 17.59 11.15
N VAL A 368 -15.04 17.57 10.36
CA VAL A 368 -16.03 16.47 10.35
C VAL A 368 -15.35 15.13 10.03
N ASP A 369 -14.55 15.11 8.98
CA ASP A 369 -13.83 13.90 8.56
C ASP A 369 -12.70 13.52 9.56
N PHE A 370 -11.97 14.51 10.07
CA PHE A 370 -10.91 14.32 11.07
C PHE A 370 -11.46 13.70 12.36
N VAL A 371 -12.45 14.34 12.99
CA VAL A 371 -13.05 13.87 14.25
C VAL A 371 -13.55 12.45 14.07
N TRP A 372 -14.31 12.17 13.01
CA TRP A 372 -14.81 10.83 12.75
C TRP A 372 -13.71 9.76 12.58
N SER A 373 -12.61 10.12 11.94
CA SER A 373 -11.50 9.21 11.68
C SER A 373 -10.71 8.85 12.95
N VAL A 374 -10.69 9.75 13.95
CA VAL A 374 -9.93 9.57 15.18
C VAL A 374 -10.73 8.89 16.29
N LEU A 375 -12.07 8.87 16.20
CA LEU A 375 -12.90 8.17 17.18
C LEU A 375 -12.50 6.69 17.35
N ASN A 376 -12.46 6.24 18.60
CA ASN A 376 -12.32 4.83 18.95
C ASN A 376 -13.64 4.06 18.71
N GLU A 377 -13.65 2.75 18.97
CA GLU A 377 -14.82 1.90 18.69
C GLU A 377 -16.05 2.31 19.50
N ASP A 378 -15.87 2.67 20.77
CA ASP A 378 -16.94 3.08 21.67
C ASP A 378 -17.58 4.40 21.22
N GLY A 379 -16.77 5.42 20.96
CA GLY A 379 -17.23 6.72 20.49
C GLY A 379 -17.98 6.63 19.16
N ARG A 380 -17.47 5.82 18.21
CA ARG A 380 -18.17 5.57 16.94
C ARG A 380 -19.49 4.85 17.13
N SER A 381 -19.54 3.86 18.00
CA SER A 381 -20.73 3.04 18.23
C SER A 381 -21.84 3.86 18.87
N ALA A 382 -21.52 4.65 19.89
CA ALA A 382 -22.46 5.54 20.54
C ALA A 382 -23.00 6.64 19.60
N PHE A 383 -22.12 7.27 18.81
CA PHE A 383 -22.54 8.25 17.81
C PHE A 383 -23.51 7.64 16.79
N LYS A 384 -23.18 6.44 16.26
CA LYS A 384 -24.04 5.74 15.29
C LYS A 384 -25.39 5.35 15.87
N ALA A 385 -25.45 5.00 17.15
CA ALA A 385 -26.69 4.60 17.82
C ALA A 385 -27.73 5.74 17.82
N GLN A 386 -27.29 7.01 17.90
CA GLN A 386 -28.17 8.17 17.94
C GLN A 386 -28.37 8.85 16.58
N HIS A 387 -27.30 8.95 15.77
CA HIS A 387 -27.30 9.79 14.56
C HIS A 387 -26.98 9.04 13.26
N ARG A 388 -26.72 7.73 13.32
CA ARG A 388 -26.18 6.90 12.22
C ARG A 388 -24.75 7.32 11.83
N ASN A 389 -24.23 6.74 10.75
CA ASN A 389 -22.87 7.03 10.25
C ASN A 389 -22.81 8.42 9.58
N ILE A 390 -21.67 9.11 9.64
CA ILE A 390 -21.44 10.41 8.98
C ILE A 390 -21.59 10.41 7.45
N LYS A 391 -21.63 9.22 6.81
CA LYS A 391 -21.98 9.07 5.40
C LYS A 391 -23.47 9.34 5.12
N ASN A 392 -24.31 9.33 6.16
CA ASN A 392 -25.72 9.73 6.07
C ASN A 392 -25.82 11.22 6.37
N ARG A 393 -26.78 11.89 5.71
CA ARG A 393 -27.07 13.32 5.92
C ARG A 393 -27.22 13.67 7.41
N ASN A 394 -28.08 12.95 8.14
CA ASN A 394 -28.34 13.21 9.56
C ASN A 394 -27.08 13.03 10.44
N GLY A 395 -26.25 12.04 10.13
CA GLY A 395 -25.00 11.80 10.86
C GLY A 395 -23.98 12.89 10.59
N ARG A 396 -23.89 13.39 9.35
CA ARG A 396 -23.00 14.51 8.99
C ARG A 396 -23.44 15.81 9.66
N GLU A 397 -24.73 16.13 9.60
CA GLU A 397 -25.31 17.32 10.25
C GLU A 397 -25.12 17.28 11.78
N ALA A 398 -25.27 16.12 12.41
CA ALA A 398 -25.02 15.96 13.85
C ALA A 398 -23.53 16.18 14.19
N MET A 399 -22.60 15.69 13.37
CA MET A 399 -21.16 15.91 13.59
C MET A 399 -20.79 17.40 13.44
N ARG A 400 -21.34 18.08 12.43
CA ARG A 400 -21.18 19.54 12.29
C ARG A 400 -21.69 20.29 13.53
N LYS A 401 -22.88 19.90 14.03
CA LYS A 401 -23.43 20.47 15.26
C LYS A 401 -22.53 20.23 16.48
N PHE A 402 -21.97 19.03 16.63
CA PHE A 402 -20.99 18.75 17.68
C PHE A 402 -19.78 19.69 17.59
N ILE A 403 -19.21 19.85 16.38
CA ILE A 403 -18.06 20.73 16.15
C ILE A 403 -18.39 22.18 16.48
N ALA A 404 -19.49 22.70 15.94
CA ALA A 404 -19.93 24.08 16.15
C ALA A 404 -20.26 24.39 17.62
N THR A 405 -20.84 23.43 18.35
CA THR A 405 -21.24 23.66 19.76
C THR A 405 -20.11 23.45 20.76
N SER A 406 -19.14 22.58 20.46
CA SER A 406 -18.00 22.34 21.35
C SER A 406 -16.89 23.37 21.13
N GLY A 407 -16.77 23.91 19.91
CA GLY A 407 -15.72 24.83 19.52
C GLY A 407 -14.44 24.11 19.08
N HIS A 408 -13.79 24.66 18.06
CA HIS A 408 -12.59 24.05 17.46
C HIS A 408 -11.46 23.87 18.48
N ASP A 409 -11.13 24.90 19.25
CA ASP A 409 -10.00 24.86 20.19
C ASP A 409 -10.18 23.87 21.34
N VAL A 410 -11.43 23.49 21.65
CA VAL A 410 -11.73 22.43 22.62
C VAL A 410 -11.53 21.06 21.99
N ILE A 411 -12.01 20.89 20.76
CA ILE A 411 -11.92 19.63 20.01
C ILE A 411 -10.50 19.34 19.60
N LEU A 412 -9.72 20.33 19.21
CA LEU A 412 -8.34 20.18 18.77
C LEU A 412 -7.55 21.42 19.18
N PRO A 413 -7.01 21.45 20.41
CA PRO A 413 -6.14 22.52 20.86
C PRO A 413 -4.94 22.67 19.95
N ARG A 414 -4.50 23.91 19.74
CA ARG A 414 -3.37 24.24 18.86
C ARG A 414 -2.10 23.46 19.19
N GLU A 415 -1.79 23.35 20.47
CA GLU A 415 -0.63 22.59 20.96
C GLU A 415 -0.69 21.10 20.60
N ASN A 416 -1.87 20.50 20.60
CA ASN A 416 -2.06 19.09 20.25
C ASN A 416 -1.94 18.88 18.76
N GLU A 417 -2.49 19.79 17.95
CA GLU A 417 -2.34 19.78 16.50
C GLU A 417 -0.86 19.86 16.10
N LEU A 418 -0.11 20.82 16.65
CA LEU A 418 1.34 20.98 16.39
C LEU A 418 2.15 19.77 16.87
N ALA A 419 1.72 19.10 17.94
CA ALA A 419 2.38 17.90 18.42
C ALA A 419 2.22 16.69 17.46
N GLY A 420 1.19 16.69 16.61
CA GLY A 420 0.96 15.64 15.60
C GLY A 420 0.71 14.23 16.18
N ARG A 421 0.40 14.11 17.48
CA ARG A 421 0.22 12.81 18.16
C ARG A 421 -1.21 12.30 18.01
N LEU A 422 -1.57 11.90 16.79
CA LEU A 422 -2.93 11.44 16.44
C LEU A 422 -3.51 10.35 17.37
N LYS A 423 -2.66 9.46 17.90
CA LYS A 423 -3.11 8.37 18.79
C LYS A 423 -3.61 8.90 20.14
N ASP A 424 -2.97 9.94 20.67
CA ASP A 424 -3.31 10.53 21.97
C ASP A 424 -4.69 11.21 21.91
N GLU A 425 -5.09 11.67 20.73
CA GLU A 425 -6.36 12.36 20.50
C GLU A 425 -7.56 11.42 20.39
N SER A 426 -7.34 10.12 20.13
CA SER A 426 -8.43 9.16 19.88
C SER A 426 -9.36 9.03 21.08
N ASP A 427 -8.83 8.79 22.27
CA ASP A 427 -9.64 8.62 23.48
C ASP A 427 -10.21 9.96 23.96
N ARG A 428 -9.43 11.05 23.86
CA ARG A 428 -9.86 12.39 24.29
C ARG A 428 -11.05 12.90 23.46
N ILE A 429 -10.94 12.85 22.14
CA ILE A 429 -12.02 13.31 21.25
C ILE A 429 -13.23 12.37 21.34
N SER A 430 -13.01 11.06 21.54
CA SER A 430 -14.11 10.12 21.79
C SER A 430 -14.87 10.46 23.06
N ALA A 431 -14.19 10.80 24.16
CA ALA A 431 -14.83 11.25 25.40
C ALA A 431 -15.65 12.53 25.19
N LEU A 432 -15.12 13.52 24.46
CA LEU A 432 -15.85 14.76 24.14
C LEU A 432 -17.14 14.49 23.35
N VAL A 433 -17.10 13.59 22.37
CA VAL A 433 -18.29 13.19 21.61
C VAL A 433 -19.30 12.49 22.53
N MET A 434 -18.85 11.59 23.40
CA MET A 434 -19.72 10.89 24.35
C MET A 434 -20.41 11.84 25.32
N ASP A 435 -19.69 12.82 25.87
CA ASP A 435 -20.24 13.83 26.76
C ASP A 435 -21.28 14.70 26.05
N TRP A 436 -21.00 15.11 24.81
CA TRP A 436 -21.95 15.87 24.00
C TRP A 436 -23.24 15.08 23.68
N LEU A 437 -23.11 13.79 23.37
CA LEU A 437 -24.25 12.90 23.16
C LEU A 437 -25.08 12.76 24.45
N ALA A 438 -24.45 12.64 25.61
CA ALA A 438 -25.14 12.53 26.89
C ALA A 438 -25.93 13.80 27.25
N ILE A 439 -25.39 14.99 26.95
CA ILE A 439 -26.08 16.27 27.15
C ILE A 439 -27.27 16.41 26.19
N SER A 440 -27.11 15.94 24.95
CA SER A 440 -28.16 16.01 23.92
C SER A 440 -29.39 15.16 24.27
N VAL A 441 -29.19 13.97 24.87
CA VAL A 441 -30.28 13.09 25.33
C VAL A 441 -31.11 13.74 26.45
N ARG A 442 -30.47 14.44 27.40
CA ARG A 442 -31.14 15.10 28.53
C ARG A 442 -32.01 16.31 28.16
N LYS A 443 -31.85 16.86 26.94
CA LYS A 443 -32.68 17.97 26.44
C LYS A 443 -33.91 17.49 25.65
N THR A 444 -33.97 16.20 25.32
CA THR A 444 -35.07 15.57 24.55
C THR A 444 -35.95 14.63 25.38
N SER A 445 -35.54 14.34 26.62
CA SER A 445 -36.37 13.73 27.68
C SER A 445 -37.00 14.81 28.54
#